data_AF-A0A1L9QQM2-F1
#
_entry.id   AF-A0A1L9QQM2-F1
#
_cell.length_a   1.000
_cell.length_b   1.000
_cell.length_c   1.000
_cell.angle_alpha   90.00
_cell.angle_beta   90.00
_cell.angle_gamma   90.00
#
_symmetry.space_group_name_H-M   'P 1'
#
loop_
_entity.id
_entity.type
_entity.pdbx_description
1 polymer ?
#
loop_
_entity_poly.entity_id
_entity_poly.type
_entity_poly.pdbx_seq_one_letter_code
_entity_poly.pdbx_strand_id
1 'polypeptide(L)'
;MKLNSIQTLIGTAATTVCLLSMTGVAQAGSFYNGWNYARDYSDDGTGGYSWVDGRKVSGYEMYGMAVHQEGDTITVGINANLALDGRYHGGAKDKNIGWGDFLFSVGGQEYGIHFAETNDSFGRGLKNAAQDAAQGTNPLGLYKDITTKNVSARNSGWSTIQKHYNHTKNRSLNVQDRNAGIKSFGDLESSETSFYTAKRGAPTSIASGTKVENDNFQLLSQSQLSGLGLDFAGAFGVGNNKLGATTFGFSFTRTPEMLGEFVAHLFAECTNDGMAIEGIFEEVATVPVPEPTALTGLALVGLMFAGAKLRKQS
;
A
#
# COMPACT_ATOMS: atom_id res chain seq x y z
N MET A 1 -45.94 16.89 51.11
CA MET A 1 -45.17 17.30 49.91
C MET A 1 -43.96 16.40 49.80
N LYS A 2 -43.94 15.49 48.82
CA LYS A 2 -42.88 14.49 48.64
C LYS A 2 -42.00 14.88 47.45
N LEU A 3 -40.68 14.89 47.69
CA LEU A 3 -39.61 15.08 46.72
C LEU A 3 -39.63 13.94 45.68
N ASN A 4 -39.93 14.21 44.41
CA ASN A 4 -39.87 13.22 43.34
C ASN A 4 -39.44 13.80 41.97
N SER A 5 -38.72 14.93 41.93
CA SER A 5 -38.45 15.64 40.66
C SER A 5 -36.97 15.81 40.28
N ILE A 6 -36.03 15.11 40.93
CA ILE A 6 -34.57 15.31 40.71
C ILE A 6 -33.87 14.08 40.07
N GLN A 7 -34.61 13.04 39.65
CA GLN A 7 -34.00 11.86 39.01
C GLN A 7 -34.10 11.83 37.48
N THR A 8 -34.76 12.80 36.85
CA THR A 8 -35.09 12.74 35.41
C THR A 8 -34.23 13.62 34.50
N LEU A 9 -33.16 14.24 35.01
CA LEU A 9 -32.32 15.16 34.21
C LEU A 9 -30.85 14.73 34.05
N ILE A 10 -30.43 13.59 34.62
CA ILE A 10 -29.05 13.07 34.47
C ILE A 10 -28.99 11.94 33.41
N GLY A 11 -30.14 11.40 32.99
CA GLY A 11 -30.23 10.24 32.10
C GLY A 11 -30.27 10.55 30.59
N THR A 12 -29.94 11.76 30.15
CA THR A 12 -30.14 12.18 28.74
C THR A 12 -28.93 12.84 28.07
N ALA A 13 -27.73 12.75 28.68
CA ALA A 13 -26.48 13.21 28.07
C ALA A 13 -25.54 12.06 27.66
N ALA A 14 -25.80 10.82 28.09
CA ALA A 14 -24.91 9.68 27.86
C ALA A 14 -25.24 8.85 26.60
N THR A 15 -26.36 9.10 25.93
CA THR A 15 -26.87 8.21 24.87
C THR A 15 -26.69 8.74 23.44
N THR A 16 -26.15 9.95 23.26
CA THR A 16 -25.98 10.56 21.93
C THR A 16 -24.55 10.46 21.38
N VAL A 17 -23.56 10.00 22.17
CA VAL A 17 -22.15 9.99 21.76
C VAL A 17 -21.68 8.66 21.15
N CYS A 18 -22.38 7.53 21.36
CA CYS A 18 -21.90 6.22 20.91
C CYS A 18 -22.47 5.70 19.57
N LEU A 19 -23.22 6.51 18.81
CA LEU A 19 -23.83 6.09 17.53
C LEU A 19 -23.12 6.65 16.28
N LEU A 20 -21.96 7.30 16.42
CA LEU A 20 -21.20 7.87 15.29
C LEU A 20 -19.99 7.06 14.84
N SER A 21 -19.65 5.97 15.52
CA SER A 21 -18.59 5.07 15.09
C SER A 21 -19.22 3.85 14.42
N MET A 22 -18.71 3.46 13.25
CA MET A 22 -19.06 2.28 12.44
C MET A 22 -19.95 2.51 11.22
N THR A 23 -19.68 3.56 10.44
CA THR A 23 -19.71 3.40 8.98
C THR A 23 -18.31 3.02 8.53
N GLY A 24 -17.92 1.76 8.76
CA GLY A 24 -16.75 1.20 8.08
C GLY A 24 -17.08 1.15 6.59
N VAL A 25 -16.40 1.95 5.80
CA VAL A 25 -16.35 1.76 4.35
C VAL A 25 -15.77 0.37 4.09
N ALA A 26 -16.41 -0.38 3.21
CA ALA A 26 -15.99 -1.74 2.88
C ALA A 26 -14.58 -1.68 2.30
N GLN A 27 -13.59 -2.18 3.03
CA GLN A 27 -12.21 -2.27 2.60
C GLN A 27 -12.03 -3.57 1.81
N ALA A 28 -11.54 -3.48 0.57
CA ALA A 28 -11.40 -4.62 -0.33
C ALA A 28 -10.23 -5.57 0.01
N GLY A 29 -9.41 -5.26 1.03
CA GLY A 29 -8.29 -6.10 1.47
C GLY A 29 -8.56 -6.87 2.78
N SER A 30 -7.79 -7.94 3.00
CA SER A 30 -7.88 -8.71 4.26
C SER A 30 -7.06 -8.00 5.34
N PHE A 31 -7.71 -7.44 6.36
CA PHE A 31 -7.02 -6.82 7.49
C PHE A 31 -6.50 -7.88 8.47
N TYR A 32 -5.18 -7.93 8.68
CA TYR A 32 -4.54 -8.90 9.57
C TYR A 32 -3.34 -8.26 10.29
N ASN A 33 -3.27 -8.38 11.62
CA ASN A 33 -2.19 -7.80 12.44
C ASN A 33 -1.89 -6.30 12.19
N GLY A 34 -2.89 -5.49 11.85
CA GLY A 34 -2.68 -4.06 11.56
C GLY A 34 -2.34 -3.74 10.11
N TRP A 35 -2.24 -4.74 9.23
CA TRP A 35 -1.90 -4.60 7.82
C TRP A 35 -3.11 -4.85 6.94
N ASN A 36 -3.23 -4.06 5.88
CA ASN A 36 -4.14 -4.28 4.77
C ASN A 36 -3.44 -5.13 3.71
N TYR A 37 -3.90 -6.35 3.42
CA TYR A 37 -3.28 -7.23 2.44
C TYR A 37 -4.10 -7.35 1.16
N ALA A 38 -3.39 -7.28 0.04
CA ALA A 38 -3.87 -7.66 -1.28
C ALA A 38 -3.16 -8.95 -1.73
N ARG A 39 -3.95 -9.93 -2.16
CA ARG A 39 -3.44 -11.23 -2.62
C ARG A 39 -3.46 -11.31 -4.13
N ASP A 40 -2.29 -11.58 -4.70
CA ASP A 40 -2.15 -11.78 -6.14
C ASP A 40 -2.49 -13.22 -6.56
N TYR A 41 -2.78 -13.41 -7.85
CA TYR A 41 -2.99 -14.74 -8.38
C TYR A 41 -1.66 -15.46 -8.60
N SER A 42 -1.32 -16.42 -7.74
CA SER A 42 0.02 -17.02 -7.69
C SER A 42 0.39 -18.00 -8.84
N ASP A 43 -0.16 -17.83 -10.05
CA ASP A 43 0.22 -18.57 -11.27
C ASP A 43 -0.06 -17.78 -12.57
N ASP A 44 0.16 -16.46 -12.57
CA ASP A 44 0.06 -15.63 -13.78
C ASP A 44 1.33 -14.82 -14.12
N GLY A 45 2.39 -14.99 -13.33
CA GLY A 45 3.73 -14.56 -13.70
C GLY A 45 4.25 -15.18 -15.02
N THR A 46 4.82 -14.33 -15.87
CA THR A 46 5.29 -14.72 -17.21
C THR A 46 6.80 -14.65 -17.37
N GLY A 47 7.42 -15.69 -17.90
CA GLY A 47 8.88 -15.74 -18.14
C GLY A 47 9.70 -16.19 -16.93
N GLY A 48 11.03 -16.26 -17.11
CA GLY A 48 11.96 -16.56 -16.01
C GLY A 48 11.71 -17.91 -15.31
N TYR A 49 11.23 -18.93 -16.04
CA TYR A 49 10.75 -20.15 -15.39
C TYR A 49 11.86 -21.00 -14.80
N SER A 50 11.59 -21.50 -13.60
CA SER A 50 12.38 -22.54 -12.91
C SER A 50 11.45 -23.67 -12.45
N TRP A 51 12.02 -24.84 -12.19
CA TRP A 51 11.27 -25.96 -11.59
C TRP A 51 11.51 -25.96 -10.07
N VAL A 52 10.45 -25.81 -9.30
CA VAL A 52 10.45 -25.87 -7.83
C VAL A 52 9.40 -26.89 -7.41
N ASP A 53 9.80 -27.92 -6.67
CA ASP A 53 8.92 -29.00 -6.18
C ASP A 53 8.01 -29.61 -7.27
N GLY A 54 8.58 -29.84 -8.46
CA GLY A 54 7.85 -30.42 -9.60
C GLY A 54 6.86 -29.46 -10.28
N ARG A 55 6.85 -28.18 -9.91
CA ARG A 55 6.03 -27.13 -10.52
C ARG A 55 6.91 -26.15 -11.29
N LYS A 56 6.38 -25.66 -12.41
CA LYS A 56 7.03 -24.61 -13.20
C LYS A 56 6.60 -23.27 -12.63
N VAL A 57 7.53 -22.54 -12.02
CA VAL A 57 7.28 -21.29 -11.30
C VAL A 57 7.95 -20.13 -12.05
N SER A 58 7.26 -19.00 -12.22
CA SER A 58 7.89 -17.80 -12.78
C SER A 58 8.79 -17.16 -11.74
N GLY A 59 10.00 -16.75 -12.15
CA GLY A 59 10.83 -15.91 -11.29
C GLY A 59 10.41 -14.44 -11.27
N TYR A 60 9.33 -14.07 -11.96
CA TYR A 60 8.70 -12.76 -11.86
C TYR A 60 7.39 -12.79 -11.06
N GLU A 61 7.01 -13.99 -10.57
CA GLU A 61 5.75 -14.20 -9.85
C GLU A 61 5.64 -13.28 -8.64
N MET A 62 4.54 -12.56 -8.53
CA MET A 62 4.14 -11.81 -7.35
C MET A 62 3.06 -12.60 -6.59
N TYR A 63 3.00 -12.43 -5.27
CA TYR A 63 2.10 -13.23 -4.43
C TYR A 63 1.23 -12.36 -3.53
N GLY A 64 1.76 -11.22 -3.11
CA GLY A 64 0.99 -10.29 -2.30
C GLY A 64 1.71 -9.00 -2.00
N MET A 65 0.90 -8.00 -1.70
CA MET A 65 1.31 -6.71 -1.19
C MET A 65 0.55 -6.42 0.09
N ALA A 66 1.17 -5.70 1.01
CA ALA A 66 0.50 -5.24 2.22
C ALA A 66 0.85 -3.79 2.53
N VAL A 67 -0.10 -3.04 3.06
CA VAL A 67 0.09 -1.66 3.51
C VAL A 67 -0.24 -1.56 5.00
N HIS A 68 0.62 -0.90 5.75
CA HIS A 68 0.44 -0.58 7.16
C HIS A 68 0.66 0.91 7.37
N GLN A 69 -0.18 1.52 8.21
CA GLN A 69 -0.05 2.91 8.61
C GLN A 69 0.16 2.99 10.13
N GLU A 70 1.20 3.69 10.55
CA GLU A 70 1.45 4.09 11.93
C GLU A 70 1.70 5.60 11.98
N GLY A 71 0.70 6.36 12.44
CA GLY A 71 0.74 7.82 12.36
C GLY A 71 0.82 8.29 10.90
N ASP A 72 1.85 9.10 10.60
CA ASP A 72 2.14 9.54 9.23
C ASP A 72 3.09 8.60 8.48
N THR A 73 3.55 7.51 9.11
CA THR A 73 4.42 6.54 8.46
C THR A 73 3.57 5.51 7.73
N ILE A 74 3.77 5.41 6.42
CA ILE A 74 3.23 4.35 5.58
C ILE A 74 4.33 3.34 5.34
N THR A 75 4.01 2.06 5.55
CA THR A 75 4.90 0.94 5.28
C THR A 75 4.24 0.00 4.27
N VAL A 76 4.99 -0.39 3.24
CA VAL A 76 4.55 -1.33 2.21
C VAL A 76 5.42 -2.58 2.29
N GLY A 77 4.79 -3.75 2.36
CA GLY A 77 5.42 -5.06 2.28
C GLY A 77 5.08 -5.73 0.94
N ILE A 78 6.07 -6.41 0.34
CA ILE A 78 5.96 -7.08 -0.95
C ILE A 78 6.49 -8.51 -0.79
N ASN A 79 5.76 -9.50 -1.31
CA ASN A 79 6.23 -10.87 -1.45
C ASN A 79 6.20 -11.32 -2.92
N ALA A 80 7.35 -11.78 -3.41
CA ALA A 80 7.55 -12.13 -4.81
C ALA A 80 8.71 -13.12 -4.99
N ASN A 81 8.82 -13.71 -6.18
CA ASN A 81 10.01 -14.42 -6.63
C ASN A 81 11.07 -13.50 -7.26
N LEU A 82 10.67 -12.29 -7.67
CA LEU A 82 11.58 -11.28 -8.19
C LEU A 82 12.37 -10.66 -7.02
N ALA A 83 13.70 -10.75 -7.06
CA ALA A 83 14.54 -10.10 -6.07
C ALA A 83 14.54 -8.57 -6.24
N LEU A 84 14.93 -7.81 -5.21
CA LEU A 84 14.93 -6.34 -5.24
C LEU A 84 15.85 -5.77 -6.34
N ASP A 85 16.97 -6.44 -6.62
CA ASP A 85 17.90 -6.10 -7.70
C ASP A 85 17.39 -6.48 -9.10
N GLY A 86 16.31 -7.26 -9.16
CA GLY A 86 15.71 -7.75 -10.39
C GLY A 86 16.30 -9.09 -10.83
N ARG A 87 16.25 -9.35 -12.14
CA ARG A 87 16.79 -10.58 -12.73
C ARG A 87 17.44 -10.32 -14.07
N TYR A 88 18.62 -10.92 -14.26
CA TYR A 88 19.29 -10.89 -15.56
C TYR A 88 18.41 -11.48 -16.67
N HIS A 89 18.26 -10.71 -17.75
CA HIS A 89 17.55 -11.13 -18.95
C HIS A 89 18.19 -10.52 -20.20
N GLY A 90 18.81 -11.35 -21.04
CA GLY A 90 19.58 -10.85 -22.20
C GLY A 90 18.78 -10.07 -23.25
N GLY A 91 17.45 -10.16 -23.24
CA GLY A 91 16.57 -9.38 -24.11
C GLY A 91 16.13 -8.02 -23.52
N ALA A 92 16.38 -7.77 -22.24
CA ALA A 92 16.09 -6.48 -21.63
C ALA A 92 17.17 -5.45 -22.02
N LYS A 93 16.80 -4.16 -22.03
CA LYS A 93 17.65 -3.09 -22.59
C LYS A 93 18.98 -2.95 -21.86
N ASP A 94 18.97 -3.08 -20.54
CA ASP A 94 20.12 -3.05 -19.63
C ASP A 94 20.55 -4.45 -19.19
N LYS A 95 19.94 -5.48 -19.79
CA LYS A 95 20.06 -6.90 -19.43
C LYS A 95 19.51 -7.24 -18.04
N ASN A 96 18.64 -6.41 -17.48
CA ASN A 96 17.93 -6.65 -16.24
C ASN A 96 16.42 -6.50 -16.45
N ILE A 97 15.63 -7.32 -15.78
CA ILE A 97 14.20 -7.07 -15.60
C ILE A 97 14.02 -6.80 -14.12
N GLY A 98 13.80 -5.53 -13.79
CA GLY A 98 13.63 -5.08 -12.42
C GLY A 98 12.18 -4.79 -12.05
N TRP A 99 12.06 -4.03 -10.98
CA TRP A 99 10.81 -3.49 -10.48
C TRP A 99 10.46 -2.20 -11.19
N GLY A 100 9.17 -2.00 -11.46
CA GLY A 100 8.62 -0.67 -11.67
C GLY A 100 8.54 0.12 -10.36
N ASP A 101 7.96 1.31 -10.41
CA ASP A 101 7.67 2.12 -9.24
C ASP A 101 6.35 1.67 -8.59
N PHE A 102 6.22 1.89 -7.28
CA PHE A 102 4.93 1.76 -6.61
C PHE A 102 4.15 3.05 -6.86
N LEU A 103 3.12 2.97 -7.70
CA LEU A 103 2.35 4.11 -8.19
C LEU A 103 0.99 4.09 -7.51
N PHE A 104 0.53 5.24 -7.03
CA PHE A 104 -0.74 5.31 -6.32
C PHE A 104 -1.44 6.65 -6.50
N SER A 105 -2.76 6.61 -6.43
CA SER A 105 -3.62 7.80 -6.49
C SER A 105 -4.39 7.93 -5.18
N VAL A 106 -4.32 9.11 -4.55
CA VAL A 106 -5.06 9.46 -3.33
C VAL A 106 -5.51 10.91 -3.42
N GLY A 107 -6.75 11.20 -3.02
CA GLY A 107 -7.30 12.57 -3.08
C GLY A 107 -7.33 13.17 -4.50
N GLY A 108 -7.35 12.33 -5.55
CA GLY A 108 -7.29 12.74 -6.95
C GLY A 108 -5.91 13.19 -7.44
N GLN A 109 -4.85 12.96 -6.65
CA GLN A 109 -3.46 13.24 -7.01
C GLN A 109 -2.67 11.94 -7.17
N GLU A 110 -1.73 11.95 -8.11
CA GLU A 110 -0.89 10.81 -8.44
C GLU A 110 0.48 10.96 -7.77
N TYR A 111 0.94 9.86 -7.17
CA TYR A 111 2.20 9.73 -6.46
C TYR A 111 2.94 8.48 -6.89
N GLY A 112 4.24 8.46 -6.61
CA GLY A 112 5.07 7.30 -6.86
C GLY A 112 6.18 7.14 -5.85
N ILE A 113 6.47 5.90 -5.47
CA ILE A 113 7.66 5.55 -4.71
C ILE A 113 8.68 4.92 -5.66
N HIS A 114 9.84 5.57 -5.78
CA HIS A 114 11.01 4.99 -6.40
C HIS A 114 11.83 4.27 -5.34
N PHE A 115 11.79 2.93 -5.35
CA PHE A 115 12.39 2.12 -4.28
C PHE A 115 13.53 1.19 -4.73
N ALA A 116 13.68 0.96 -6.04
CA ALA A 116 14.69 0.07 -6.58
C ALA A 116 15.66 0.86 -7.47
N GLU A 117 16.96 0.81 -7.16
CA GLU A 117 17.99 1.51 -7.93
C GLU A 117 18.12 1.02 -9.38
N THR A 118 17.70 -0.22 -9.64
CA THR A 118 17.72 -0.83 -10.97
C THR A 118 16.48 -0.51 -11.81
N ASN A 119 15.55 0.31 -11.29
CA ASN A 119 14.34 0.70 -12.00
C ASN A 119 14.62 1.79 -13.05
N ASP A 120 13.98 1.65 -14.20
CA ASP A 120 13.98 2.53 -15.36
C ASP A 120 13.30 3.90 -15.13
N SER A 121 13.04 4.33 -13.89
CA SER A 121 12.44 5.63 -13.56
C SER A 121 13.29 6.80 -14.06
N PHE A 122 12.61 7.88 -14.45
CA PHE A 122 13.22 9.12 -14.97
C PHE A 122 14.03 8.94 -16.27
N GLY A 123 14.14 10.00 -17.06
CA GLY A 123 14.74 9.93 -18.39
C GLY A 123 16.26 10.01 -18.36
N ARG A 124 16.97 8.87 -18.37
CA ARG A 124 18.28 8.71 -19.04
C ARG A 124 18.61 7.22 -19.15
N GLY A 125 18.96 6.76 -20.35
CA GLY A 125 19.17 5.34 -20.64
C GLY A 125 20.35 4.75 -19.86
N LEU A 126 20.04 3.99 -18.81
CA LEU A 126 20.58 2.68 -18.40
C LEU A 126 21.96 2.25 -18.92
N LYS A 127 22.94 3.14 -18.86
CA LYS A 127 24.34 2.68 -18.80
C LYS A 127 24.89 2.81 -17.39
N ASN A 128 24.20 3.57 -16.53
CA ASN A 128 24.80 4.17 -15.34
C ASN A 128 23.83 4.26 -14.14
N ALA A 129 22.82 3.38 -13.97
CA ALA A 129 21.88 3.48 -12.84
C ALA A 129 22.57 3.59 -11.46
N ALA A 130 23.63 2.79 -11.24
CA ALA A 130 24.50 2.88 -10.05
C ALA A 130 25.31 4.20 -9.96
N GLN A 131 25.64 4.82 -11.10
CA GLN A 131 26.33 6.11 -11.17
C GLN A 131 25.37 7.30 -11.00
N ASP A 132 24.12 7.17 -11.45
CA ASP A 132 23.06 8.18 -11.32
C ASP A 132 22.51 8.21 -9.88
N ALA A 133 22.42 7.05 -9.21
CA ALA A 133 22.21 6.96 -7.76
C ALA A 133 23.37 7.64 -7.00
N ALA A 134 24.61 7.39 -7.41
CA ALA A 134 25.80 8.03 -6.81
C ALA A 134 25.92 9.54 -7.09
N GLN A 135 25.27 10.05 -8.15
CA GLN A 135 25.20 11.47 -8.49
C GLN A 135 23.94 12.17 -7.94
N GLY A 136 23.06 11.42 -7.25
CA GLY A 136 21.83 11.96 -6.66
C GLY A 136 20.80 12.41 -7.70
N THR A 137 20.88 11.94 -8.95
CA THR A 137 19.99 12.40 -10.02
C THR A 137 18.60 11.76 -9.97
N ASN A 138 18.48 10.57 -9.36
CA ASN A 138 17.22 9.85 -9.15
C ASN A 138 17.18 9.22 -7.74
N PRO A 139 17.03 10.02 -6.67
CA PRO A 139 17.04 9.51 -5.31
C PRO A 139 15.84 8.58 -5.05
N LEU A 140 16.03 7.53 -4.27
CA LEU A 140 14.92 6.72 -3.77
C LEU A 140 13.98 7.57 -2.90
N GLY A 141 12.71 7.23 -2.89
CA GLY A 141 11.71 7.88 -2.06
C GLY A 141 10.41 8.22 -2.75
N LEU A 142 9.65 9.08 -2.08
CA LEU A 142 8.34 9.53 -2.49
C LEU A 142 8.43 10.70 -3.47
N TYR A 143 7.63 10.61 -4.52
CA TYR A 143 7.47 11.64 -5.54
C TYR A 143 6.00 12.02 -5.68
N LYS A 144 5.77 13.31 -5.91
CA LYS A 144 4.47 13.89 -6.24
C LYS A 144 4.50 14.59 -7.59
N ASP A 145 3.32 15.00 -8.07
CA ASP A 145 3.15 15.65 -9.37
C ASP A 145 3.74 14.79 -10.50
N ILE A 146 3.57 13.47 -10.38
CA ILE A 146 4.24 12.54 -11.27
C ILE A 146 3.55 12.47 -12.63
N THR A 147 4.35 12.24 -13.66
CA THR A 147 3.88 11.60 -14.89
C THR A 147 4.47 10.22 -14.98
N THR A 148 3.78 9.30 -15.66
CA THR A 148 4.18 7.90 -15.73
C THR A 148 4.50 7.47 -17.16
N LYS A 149 5.29 6.41 -17.28
CA LYS A 149 5.64 5.75 -18.54
C LYS A 149 5.52 4.24 -18.39
N ASN A 150 5.33 3.58 -19.52
CA ASN A 150 5.51 2.15 -19.62
C ASN A 150 6.88 1.86 -20.26
N VAL A 151 7.71 1.05 -19.61
CA VAL A 151 9.01 0.60 -20.14
C VAL A 151 9.01 -0.86 -20.63
N SER A 152 7.90 -1.57 -20.49
CA SER A 152 7.79 -3.01 -20.74
C SER A 152 8.21 -3.45 -22.13
N ALA A 153 7.75 -2.74 -23.17
CA ALA A 153 8.13 -3.07 -24.54
C ALA A 153 9.65 -2.95 -24.80
N ARG A 154 10.36 -2.10 -24.03
CA ARG A 154 11.82 -1.93 -24.13
C ARG A 154 12.57 -3.01 -23.39
N ASN A 155 11.96 -3.63 -22.38
CA ASN A 155 12.59 -4.65 -21.55
C ASN A 155 12.20 -6.09 -21.95
N SER A 156 11.66 -6.28 -23.17
CA SER A 156 11.13 -7.57 -23.67
C SER A 156 9.88 -8.07 -22.93
N GLY A 157 9.10 -7.13 -22.40
CA GLY A 157 7.86 -7.37 -21.70
C GLY A 157 6.60 -7.26 -22.56
N TRP A 158 5.44 -7.39 -21.90
CA TRP A 158 4.15 -7.23 -22.53
C TRP A 158 3.83 -5.77 -22.75
N SER A 159 3.68 -5.35 -24.01
CA SER A 159 3.44 -3.93 -24.33
C SER A 159 2.11 -3.37 -23.78
N THR A 160 1.20 -4.23 -23.33
CA THR A 160 -0.05 -3.86 -22.63
C THR A 160 -0.47 -4.98 -21.67
N ILE A 161 -1.19 -4.63 -20.61
CA ILE A 161 -1.83 -5.59 -19.70
C ILE A 161 -2.76 -6.53 -20.44
N GLN A 162 -3.50 -6.03 -21.44
CA GLN A 162 -4.38 -6.87 -22.25
C GLN A 162 -3.62 -8.01 -22.95
N LYS A 163 -2.38 -7.79 -23.40
CA LYS A 163 -1.57 -8.84 -24.02
C LYS A 163 -1.08 -9.86 -23.00
N HIS A 164 -0.63 -9.42 -21.83
CA HIS A 164 -0.30 -10.30 -20.70
C HIS A 164 -1.52 -11.16 -20.33
N TYR A 165 -2.67 -10.54 -20.11
CA TYR A 165 -3.92 -11.22 -19.80
C TYR A 165 -4.32 -12.26 -20.86
N ASN A 166 -4.28 -11.89 -22.14
CA ASN A 166 -4.61 -12.84 -23.22
C ASN A 166 -3.65 -14.04 -23.23
N HIS A 167 -2.40 -13.86 -22.79
CA HIS A 167 -1.44 -14.95 -22.66
C HIS A 167 -1.76 -15.85 -21.46
N THR A 168 -1.99 -15.26 -20.28
CA THR A 168 -2.21 -16.00 -19.03
C THR A 168 -3.56 -16.73 -19.01
N LYS A 169 -4.61 -16.14 -19.59
CA LYS A 169 -5.94 -16.77 -19.76
C LYS A 169 -5.85 -18.14 -20.45
N ASN A 170 -5.00 -18.26 -21.46
CA ASN A 170 -4.84 -19.50 -22.24
C ASN A 170 -3.96 -20.54 -21.54
N ARG A 171 -3.31 -20.17 -20.44
CA ARG A 171 -2.31 -20.98 -19.75
C ARG A 171 -2.87 -21.79 -18.58
N SER A 172 -4.04 -21.42 -18.06
CA SER A 172 -4.62 -22.12 -16.93
C SER A 172 -4.96 -23.58 -17.27
N LEU A 173 -4.51 -24.53 -16.44
CA LEU A 173 -4.73 -25.96 -16.63
C LEU A 173 -6.14 -26.43 -16.24
N ASN A 174 -6.88 -25.61 -15.49
CA ASN A 174 -8.24 -25.92 -15.05
C ASN A 174 -9.27 -25.22 -15.96
N VAL A 175 -10.29 -25.95 -16.41
CA VAL A 175 -11.32 -25.41 -17.33
C VAL A 175 -12.21 -24.36 -16.64
N GLN A 176 -12.47 -24.51 -15.34
CA GLN A 176 -13.25 -23.56 -14.52
C GLN A 176 -12.55 -22.21 -14.41
N ASP A 177 -11.22 -22.27 -14.35
CA ASP A 177 -10.30 -21.16 -14.22
C ASP A 177 -10.06 -20.38 -15.53
N ARG A 178 -10.21 -21.03 -16.70
CA ARG A 178 -10.09 -20.39 -18.03
C ARG A 178 -11.21 -19.39 -18.33
N ASN A 179 -12.36 -19.57 -17.67
CA ASN A 179 -13.56 -18.75 -17.88
C ASN A 179 -13.62 -17.52 -16.97
N ALA A 180 -12.75 -17.40 -15.96
CA ALA A 180 -12.84 -16.37 -14.92
C ALA A 180 -12.31 -14.98 -15.33
N GLY A 181 -11.64 -14.83 -16.48
CA GLY A 181 -11.04 -13.55 -16.84
C GLY A 181 -9.92 -13.12 -15.88
N ILE A 182 -9.45 -11.86 -15.90
CA ILE A 182 -8.21 -11.42 -15.21
C ILE A 182 -8.24 -11.93 -13.77
N LYS A 183 -7.32 -12.83 -13.45
CA LYS A 183 -7.22 -13.40 -12.12
C LYS A 183 -6.37 -12.44 -11.33
N SER A 184 -7.05 -11.44 -10.77
CA SER A 184 -6.63 -10.41 -9.82
C SER A 184 -5.15 -10.06 -9.81
N PHE A 185 -4.83 -8.84 -10.27
CA PHE A 185 -3.64 -8.11 -9.79
C PHE A 185 -3.93 -7.65 -8.35
N GLY A 186 -4.06 -8.55 -7.39
CA GLY A 186 -4.49 -8.18 -6.03
C GLY A 186 -5.97 -7.81 -5.90
N ASP A 187 -6.26 -6.67 -5.28
CA ASP A 187 -7.63 -6.27 -4.87
C ASP A 187 -8.54 -5.83 -6.02
N LEU A 188 -7.99 -5.59 -7.22
CA LEU A 188 -8.78 -5.10 -8.35
C LEU A 188 -9.63 -6.22 -8.97
N GLU A 189 -10.94 -5.97 -9.08
CA GLU A 189 -11.84 -6.85 -9.82
C GLU A 189 -11.56 -6.81 -11.33
N SER A 190 -12.04 -7.84 -12.05
CA SER A 190 -11.92 -7.93 -13.52
C SER A 190 -12.54 -6.74 -14.28
N SER A 191 -13.48 -6.02 -13.66
CA SER A 191 -14.10 -4.79 -14.16
C SER A 191 -13.24 -3.55 -13.90
N GLU A 192 -12.50 -3.50 -12.80
CA GLU A 192 -11.64 -2.37 -12.37
C GLU A 192 -10.27 -2.42 -13.05
N THR A 193 -9.78 -3.62 -13.31
CA THR A 193 -8.65 -3.87 -14.22
C THR A 193 -8.93 -3.39 -15.65
N SER A 194 -10.19 -3.06 -16.01
CA SER A 194 -10.51 -2.37 -17.26
C SER A 194 -9.82 -1.01 -17.38
N PHE A 195 -9.58 -0.30 -16.26
CA PHE A 195 -8.82 0.95 -16.23
C PHE A 195 -7.38 0.73 -16.77
N TYR A 196 -6.75 -0.36 -16.34
CA TYR A 196 -5.39 -0.75 -16.75
C TYR A 196 -5.32 -1.37 -18.14
N THR A 197 -6.40 -1.98 -18.64
CA THR A 197 -6.45 -2.55 -20.00
C THR A 197 -6.90 -1.55 -21.06
N ALA A 198 -7.74 -0.56 -20.72
CA ALA A 198 -8.39 0.32 -21.68
C ALA A 198 -7.74 1.71 -21.84
N LYS A 199 -6.99 2.23 -20.86
CA LYS A 199 -6.58 3.66 -20.89
C LYS A 199 -5.09 3.97 -20.80
N ARG A 200 -4.24 3.11 -20.28
CA ARG A 200 -2.79 3.35 -20.18
C ARG A 200 -2.12 2.01 -20.33
N GLY A 201 -1.04 1.90 -21.11
CA GLY A 201 -0.38 0.62 -21.34
C GLY A 201 0.31 0.04 -20.10
N ALA A 202 -0.33 -0.03 -18.92
CA ALA A 202 0.27 -0.20 -17.60
C ALA A 202 1.47 0.70 -17.37
N PRO A 203 1.29 1.89 -16.77
CA PRO A 203 2.44 2.63 -16.31
C PRO A 203 3.20 1.79 -15.29
N THR A 204 4.44 1.46 -15.60
CA THR A 204 5.31 0.70 -14.71
C THR A 204 6.22 1.62 -13.93
N SER A 205 6.56 2.81 -14.46
CA SER A 205 7.58 3.66 -13.87
C SER A 205 7.23 5.15 -13.97
N ILE A 206 7.81 5.95 -13.08
CA ILE A 206 7.78 7.40 -13.07
C ILE A 206 8.59 7.91 -14.28
N ALA A 207 7.96 8.77 -15.08
CA ALA A 207 8.61 9.48 -16.18
C ALA A 207 9.23 10.79 -15.71
N SER A 208 8.49 11.55 -14.90
CA SER A 208 8.90 12.79 -14.25
C SER A 208 8.13 12.97 -12.95
N GLY A 209 8.62 13.82 -12.05
CA GLY A 209 7.94 14.18 -10.81
C GLY A 209 8.85 15.01 -9.92
N THR A 210 8.31 15.44 -8.78
CA THR A 210 9.06 16.19 -7.76
C THR A 210 9.22 15.31 -6.53
N LYS A 211 10.46 15.08 -6.08
CA LYS A 211 10.70 14.34 -4.84
C LYS A 211 10.10 15.12 -3.67
N VAL A 212 9.41 14.43 -2.77
CA VAL A 212 8.93 15.00 -1.52
C VAL A 212 10.10 15.13 -0.56
N GLU A 213 10.26 16.33 0.00
CA GLU A 213 11.25 16.59 1.05
C GLU A 213 10.82 15.93 2.37
N ASN A 214 11.78 15.44 3.15
CA ASN A 214 11.54 14.81 4.45
C ASN A 214 10.53 13.65 4.37
N ASP A 215 10.51 12.92 3.24
CA ASP A 215 9.72 11.71 3.06
C ASP A 215 10.21 10.54 3.94
N ASN A 216 11.34 10.70 4.63
CA ASN A 216 11.94 9.70 5.52
C ASN A 216 11.99 8.29 4.93
N PHE A 217 12.22 8.20 3.62
CA PHE A 217 12.16 6.93 2.90
C PHE A 217 13.19 5.93 3.45
N GLN A 218 12.77 4.70 3.69
CA GLN A 218 13.64 3.61 4.11
C GLN A 218 13.27 2.31 3.39
N LEU A 219 14.27 1.60 2.87
CA LEU A 219 14.11 0.20 2.47
C LEU A 219 14.13 -0.70 3.71
N LEU A 220 13.25 -1.70 3.71
CA LEU A 220 13.06 -2.61 4.84
C LEU A 220 13.28 -4.05 4.41
N SER A 221 14.05 -4.78 5.23
CA SER A 221 14.23 -6.21 5.08
C SER A 221 13.01 -6.99 5.59
N GLN A 222 12.92 -8.26 5.21
CA GLN A 222 11.92 -9.18 5.75
C GLN A 222 11.88 -9.18 7.28
N SER A 223 13.03 -9.17 7.97
CA SER A 223 13.07 -9.22 9.43
C SER A 223 12.50 -7.96 10.06
N GLN A 224 12.73 -6.78 9.46
CA GLN A 224 12.16 -5.52 9.94
C GLN A 224 10.64 -5.52 9.77
N LEU A 225 10.14 -5.97 8.61
CA LEU A 225 8.71 -6.06 8.34
C LEU A 225 7.99 -7.07 9.24
N SER A 226 8.58 -8.25 9.46
CA SER A 226 8.02 -9.22 10.41
C SER A 226 8.02 -8.69 11.84
N GLY A 227 9.00 -7.84 12.21
CA GLY A 227 9.00 -7.12 13.48
C GLY A 227 7.84 -6.14 13.65
N LEU A 228 7.29 -5.64 12.53
CA LEU A 228 6.09 -4.81 12.46
C LEU A 228 4.80 -5.64 12.29
N GLY A 229 4.88 -6.98 12.36
CA GLY A 229 3.72 -7.87 12.29
C GLY A 229 3.30 -8.32 10.88
N LEU A 230 4.11 -8.03 9.84
CA LEU A 230 3.85 -8.52 8.49
C LEU A 230 3.89 -10.06 8.44
N ASP A 231 2.80 -10.67 7.96
CA ASP A 231 2.63 -12.13 7.80
C ASP A 231 1.66 -12.46 6.66
N PHE A 232 2.21 -12.62 5.46
CA PHE A 232 1.45 -13.03 4.27
C PHE A 232 0.87 -14.45 4.39
N ALA A 233 1.56 -15.38 5.05
CA ALA A 233 1.11 -16.76 5.15
C ALA A 233 -0.14 -16.85 6.05
N GLY A 234 -0.09 -16.17 7.20
CA GLY A 234 -1.23 -16.01 8.10
C GLY A 234 -2.40 -15.28 7.44
N ALA A 235 -2.13 -14.12 6.81
CA ALA A 235 -3.16 -13.32 6.14
C ALA A 235 -3.88 -14.08 5.01
N PHE A 236 -3.15 -14.90 4.25
CA PHE A 236 -3.72 -15.65 3.12
C PHE A 236 -4.18 -17.07 3.48
N GLY A 237 -3.95 -17.52 4.72
CA GLY A 237 -4.26 -18.88 5.16
C GLY A 237 -3.51 -19.97 4.39
N VAL A 238 -2.27 -19.68 3.96
CA VAL A 238 -1.43 -20.61 3.19
C VAL A 238 -0.11 -20.92 3.92
N GLY A 239 0.56 -22.00 3.54
CA GLY A 239 1.93 -22.26 4.01
C GLY A 239 2.95 -21.36 3.31
N ASN A 240 4.07 -21.07 3.97
CA ASN A 240 5.19 -20.29 3.40
C ASN A 240 5.72 -20.87 2.07
N ASN A 241 5.56 -22.17 1.84
CA ASN A 241 5.92 -22.83 0.57
C ASN A 241 4.96 -22.51 -0.59
N LYS A 242 3.93 -21.67 -0.37
CA LYS A 242 3.02 -21.14 -1.38
C LYS A 242 3.25 -19.65 -1.66
N LEU A 243 4.25 -19.06 -1.02
CA LEU A 243 4.66 -17.68 -1.18
C LEU A 243 5.93 -17.59 -2.04
N GLY A 244 6.27 -16.37 -2.44
CA GLY A 244 7.49 -16.06 -3.17
C GLY A 244 8.74 -16.20 -2.31
N ALA A 245 9.86 -16.42 -2.99
CA ALA A 245 11.16 -16.64 -2.37
C ALA A 245 11.71 -15.42 -1.61
N THR A 246 11.18 -14.22 -1.87
CA THR A 246 11.67 -12.97 -1.29
C THR A 246 10.53 -12.16 -0.69
N THR A 247 10.81 -11.55 0.47
CA THR A 247 9.96 -10.54 1.09
C THR A 247 10.82 -9.33 1.41
N PHE A 248 10.38 -8.15 0.99
CA PHE A 248 11.01 -6.88 1.29
C PHE A 248 9.95 -5.79 1.27
N GLY A 249 10.34 -4.56 1.55
CA GLY A 249 9.41 -3.45 1.56
C GLY A 249 10.10 -2.13 1.73
N PHE A 250 9.31 -1.11 1.99
CA PHE A 250 9.79 0.22 2.27
C PHE A 250 8.81 0.97 3.15
N SER A 251 9.28 2.02 3.81
CA SER A 251 8.44 2.98 4.50
C SER A 251 8.73 4.40 4.04
N PHE A 252 7.76 5.28 4.21
CA PHE A 252 7.87 6.71 3.96
C PHE A 252 6.89 7.49 4.84
N THR A 253 7.17 8.77 5.05
CA THR A 253 6.26 9.73 5.67
C THR A 253 5.32 10.27 4.60
N ARG A 254 4.01 10.06 4.79
CA ARG A 254 2.99 10.62 3.91
C ARG A 254 2.95 12.14 4.04
N THR A 255 2.50 12.81 3.00
CA THR A 255 2.21 14.24 3.08
C THR A 255 0.80 14.48 3.65
N PRO A 256 0.50 15.65 4.24
CA PRO A 256 -0.82 15.93 4.83
C PRO A 256 -2.00 15.76 3.87
N GLU A 257 -1.77 15.96 2.57
CA GLU A 257 -2.77 15.78 1.52
C GLU A 257 -3.06 14.32 1.15
N MET A 258 -2.22 13.37 1.59
CA MET A 258 -2.46 11.92 1.41
C MET A 258 -3.44 11.40 2.45
N LEU A 259 -4.72 11.71 2.24
CA LEU A 259 -5.81 11.28 3.09
C LEU A 259 -6.97 10.71 2.26
N GLY A 260 -7.63 9.70 2.81
CA GLY A 260 -8.77 9.04 2.20
C GLY A 260 -8.39 7.81 1.38
N GLU A 261 -9.32 7.39 0.53
CA GLU A 261 -9.18 6.20 -0.32
C GLU A 261 -8.02 6.36 -1.30
N PHE A 262 -7.24 5.28 -1.42
CA PHE A 262 -6.18 5.16 -2.40
C PHE A 262 -6.33 3.87 -3.19
N VAL A 263 -5.86 3.93 -4.43
CA VAL A 263 -5.59 2.76 -5.27
C VAL A 263 -4.12 2.81 -5.63
N ALA A 264 -3.40 1.71 -5.40
CA ALA A 264 -2.00 1.60 -5.72
C ALA A 264 -1.72 0.36 -6.57
N HIS A 265 -0.66 0.42 -7.38
CA HIS A 265 -0.19 -0.70 -8.16
C HIS A 265 1.33 -0.76 -8.24
N LEU A 266 1.82 -1.97 -8.48
CA LEU A 266 3.22 -2.28 -8.70
C LEU A 266 3.31 -3.32 -9.81
N PHE A 267 4.16 -3.09 -10.80
CA PHE A 267 4.45 -4.05 -11.85
C PHE A 267 5.94 -4.34 -11.90
N ALA A 268 6.33 -5.54 -12.34
CA ALA A 268 7.66 -5.71 -12.89
C ALA A 268 7.79 -4.82 -14.15
N GLU A 269 8.97 -4.31 -14.46
CA GLU A 269 9.14 -3.35 -15.57
C GLU A 269 8.65 -3.89 -16.91
N CYS A 270 8.73 -5.21 -17.08
CA CYS A 270 8.28 -5.94 -18.26
C CYS A 270 6.78 -6.28 -18.25
N THR A 271 6.04 -5.87 -17.22
CA THR A 271 4.65 -6.29 -17.00
C THR A 271 4.54 -7.81 -17.04
N ASN A 272 5.60 -8.52 -16.61
CA ASN A 272 5.58 -9.97 -16.55
C ASN A 272 4.62 -10.47 -15.50
N ASP A 273 4.42 -9.64 -14.47
CA ASP A 273 3.47 -9.77 -13.40
C ASP A 273 3.21 -8.40 -12.75
N GLY A 274 2.21 -8.31 -11.89
CA GLY A 274 1.90 -7.12 -11.10
C GLY A 274 0.91 -7.34 -9.98
N MET A 275 0.72 -6.32 -9.16
CA MET A 275 -0.23 -6.32 -8.06
C MET A 275 -0.82 -4.94 -7.90
N ALA A 276 -2.02 -4.88 -7.36
CA ALA A 276 -2.68 -3.66 -6.95
C ALA A 276 -3.40 -3.88 -5.62
N ILE A 277 -3.55 -2.79 -4.88
CA ILE A 277 -4.13 -2.77 -3.55
C ILE A 277 -4.97 -1.51 -3.41
N GLU A 278 -6.10 -1.65 -2.74
CA GLU A 278 -6.96 -0.54 -2.36
C GLU A 278 -6.93 -0.37 -0.84
N GLY A 279 -6.99 0.86 -0.37
CA GLY A 279 -6.98 1.12 1.07
C GLY A 279 -7.34 2.56 1.38
N ILE A 280 -7.16 2.94 2.64
CA ILE A 280 -7.48 4.29 3.13
C ILE A 280 -6.30 4.78 3.97
N PHE A 281 -5.83 6.00 3.68
CA PHE A 281 -4.93 6.71 4.58
C PHE A 281 -5.74 7.55 5.55
N GLU A 282 -5.56 7.27 6.84
CA GLU A 282 -6.29 7.93 7.92
C GLU A 282 -5.59 9.19 8.41
N GLU A 283 -6.38 10.14 8.88
CA GLU A 283 -5.86 11.28 9.62
C GLU A 283 -5.27 10.80 10.95
N VAL A 284 -4.09 11.32 11.31
CA VAL A 284 -3.53 11.02 12.63
C VAL A 284 -4.40 11.70 13.66
N ALA A 285 -5.15 10.91 14.43
CA ALA A 285 -5.95 11.43 15.52
C ALA A 285 -5.03 12.17 16.50
N THR A 286 -5.06 13.51 16.47
CA THR A 286 -4.42 14.32 17.50
C THR A 286 -5.20 14.07 18.78
N VAL A 287 -4.59 13.43 19.77
CA VAL A 287 -5.19 13.32 21.10
C VAL A 287 -5.50 14.75 21.55
N PRO A 288 -6.78 15.11 21.79
CA PRO A 288 -7.12 16.48 22.16
C PRO A 288 -6.39 16.80 23.46
N VAL A 289 -5.42 17.73 23.38
CA VAL A 289 -4.81 18.32 24.56
C VAL A 289 -5.95 18.97 25.34
N PRO A 290 -6.17 18.62 26.63
CA PRO A 290 -7.23 19.25 27.41
C PRO A 290 -7.00 20.76 27.40
N GLU A 291 -7.89 21.49 26.73
CA GLU A 291 -7.81 22.94 26.75
C GLU A 291 -7.88 23.45 28.21
N PRO A 292 -7.26 24.60 28.54
CA PRO A 292 -7.29 25.17 29.89
C PRO A 292 -8.70 25.41 30.45
N THR A 293 -9.73 25.35 29.62
CA THR A 293 -11.14 25.41 30.00
C THR A 293 -11.55 24.22 30.90
N ALA A 294 -10.98 23.03 30.70
CA ALA A 294 -11.21 21.89 31.59
C ALA A 294 -10.61 22.13 33.00
N LEU A 295 -9.45 22.78 33.09
CA LEU A 295 -8.85 23.23 34.35
C LEU A 295 -9.66 24.36 35.00
N THR A 296 -10.23 25.25 34.19
CA THR A 296 -11.10 26.34 34.66
C THR A 296 -12.40 25.79 35.26
N GLY A 297 -12.98 24.75 34.65
CA GLY A 297 -14.15 24.03 35.18
C GLY A 297 -13.87 23.35 36.52
N LEU A 298 -12.72 22.67 36.65
CA LEU A 298 -12.29 22.07 37.93
C LEU A 298 -12.00 23.12 39.01
N ALA A 299 -11.42 24.27 38.65
CA ALA A 299 -11.20 25.38 39.57
C ALA A 299 -12.53 25.98 40.08
N LEU A 300 -13.53 26.13 39.20
CA LEU A 300 -14.86 26.62 39.57
C LEU A 300 -15.61 25.65 40.48
N VAL A 301 -15.53 24.35 40.21
CA VAL A 301 -16.12 23.32 41.09
C VAL A 301 -15.41 23.30 42.45
N GLY A 302 -14.08 23.41 42.48
CA GLY A 302 -13.30 23.53 43.71
C GLY A 302 -13.68 24.76 44.55
N LEU A 303 -13.90 25.91 43.91
CA LEU A 303 -14.37 27.14 44.58
C LEU A 303 -15.79 27.01 45.13
N MET A 304 -16.69 26.30 44.44
CA MET A 304 -18.05 26.05 44.94
C MET A 304 -18.06 25.14 46.18
N PHE A 305 -17.22 24.11 46.23
CA PHE A 305 -17.08 23.24 47.41
C PHE A 305 -16.42 23.96 48.59
N ALA A 306 -15.43 24.82 48.35
CA ALA A 306 -14.82 25.66 49.39
C ALA A 306 -15.82 26.68 49.97
N GLY A 307 -16.61 27.34 49.11
CA GLY A 307 -17.66 28.27 49.52
C GLY A 307 -18.79 27.60 50.30
N ALA A 308 -19.19 26.39 49.93
CA ALA A 308 -20.22 25.62 50.64
C ALA A 308 -19.78 25.18 52.04
N LYS A 309 -18.47 24.97 52.26
CA LYS A 309 -17.91 24.59 53.57
C LYS A 309 -17.84 25.79 54.53
N LEU A 310 -17.51 26.98 54.01
CA LEU A 310 -17.50 28.23 54.79
C LEU A 310 -18.89 28.66 55.24
N ARG A 311 -19.92 28.43 54.42
CA ARG A 311 -21.33 28.78 54.74
C ARG A 311 -21.98 27.88 55.80
N LYS A 312 -21.33 26.76 56.15
CA LYS A 312 -21.79 25.81 57.18
C LYS A 312 -21.18 26.06 58.56
N GLN A 313 -20.24 27.00 58.66
CA GLN A 313 -19.54 27.36 59.90
C GLN A 313 -19.89 28.78 60.41
N SER A 314 -20.85 29.45 59.76
CA SER A 314 -21.42 30.74 60.15
C SER A 314 -22.86 30.58 60.61
#